data_AF-A0A928TNV3-F1
#
_entry.id   AF-A0A928TNV3-F1
#
_cell.length_a   1.000
_cell.length_b   1.000
_cell.length_c   1.000
_cell.angle_alpha   90.00
_cell.angle_beta   90.00
_cell.angle_gamma   90.00
#
_symmetry.space_group_name_H-M   'P 1'
#
loop_
_entity.id
_entity.type
_entity.pdbx_description
1 polymer ?
#
loop_
_entity_poly.entity_id
_entity_poly.type
_entity_poly.pdbx_seq_one_letter_code
_entity_poly.pdbx_strand_id
1 'polypeptide(L)'
;MVKTAANSADPNVRNATFVKGNVTWLALNQVGGGISQQEKELIMSVIGTVILTPPADDGSGATPRYAEPTIVGLRDLLLGRGASATEGNVDIEVYVCDEPAECLNPTRTTVSAKPFTRLVSERLRRMSDNIATRSPQSPADIGFVNNTTEPVYKMLSVANAVPGSSTAETLIETYKDVIALDYAETFLNRAIRQALSALSQALKRTGIEQQYIDAIRENAQEAQRQLLAEKQAAYAKVRSVSSMTQDLQTLERQLWSSMPASVKSMLDFSASSGARGS
;
A
#
# COMPACT_ATOMS: atom_id res chain seq x y z
N MET A 1 10.40 32.86 25.28
CA MET A 1 11.45 32.38 24.35
C MET A 1 10.96 31.24 23.45
N VAL A 2 10.18 30.28 23.97
CA VAL A 2 9.63 29.16 23.18
C VAL A 2 8.59 29.66 22.15
N LYS A 3 7.73 30.63 22.50
CA LYS A 3 6.75 31.23 21.57
C LYS A 3 7.44 31.91 20.37
N THR A 4 8.51 32.66 20.62
CA THR A 4 9.28 33.36 19.58
C THR A 4 10.00 32.36 18.66
N ALA A 5 10.58 31.30 19.22
CA ALA A 5 11.22 30.25 18.43
C ALA A 5 10.21 29.42 17.61
N ALA A 6 9.05 29.07 18.20
CA ALA A 6 7.99 28.31 17.53
C ALA A 6 7.31 29.08 16.37
N ASN A 7 7.34 30.41 16.41
CA ASN A 7 6.83 31.29 15.35
C ASN A 7 7.92 31.84 14.42
N SER A 8 9.16 31.35 14.54
CA SER A 8 10.25 31.76 13.65
C SER A 8 9.95 31.39 12.19
N ALA A 9 10.33 32.28 11.27
CA ALA A 9 10.28 32.02 9.83
C ALA A 9 11.38 31.04 9.37
N ASP A 10 12.41 30.83 10.19
CA ASP A 10 13.47 29.86 9.93
C ASP A 10 13.05 28.45 10.43
N PRO A 11 12.88 27.46 9.52
CA PRO A 11 12.50 26.10 9.90
C PRO A 11 13.49 25.44 10.86
N ASN A 12 14.77 25.78 10.81
CA ASN A 12 15.79 25.18 11.69
C ASN A 12 15.65 25.69 13.13
N VAL A 13 15.38 26.98 13.31
CA VAL A 13 15.14 27.60 14.64
C VAL A 13 13.82 27.10 15.24
N ARG A 14 12.79 26.98 14.40
CA ARG A 14 11.48 26.44 14.78
C ARG A 14 11.59 24.99 15.21
N ASN A 15 12.10 24.13 14.33
CA ASN A 15 12.18 22.68 14.55
C ASN A 15 13.22 22.27 15.60
N ALA A 16 14.22 23.11 15.90
CA ALA A 16 15.16 22.86 17.00
C ALA A 16 14.52 23.01 18.39
N THR A 17 13.41 23.77 18.49
CA THR A 17 12.78 24.16 19.76
C THR A 17 11.40 23.52 19.95
N PHE A 18 10.62 23.38 18.86
CA PHE A 18 9.27 22.82 18.88
C PHE A 18 8.86 22.28 17.50
N VAL A 19 8.37 21.04 17.42
CA VAL A 19 7.75 20.57 16.18
C VAL A 19 6.32 21.10 16.12
N LYS A 20 6.13 22.17 15.36
CA LYS A 20 4.81 22.69 15.04
C LYS A 20 4.20 21.84 13.92
N GLY A 21 2.94 21.46 14.07
CA GLY A 21 2.09 20.96 12.99
C GLY A 21 1.56 19.54 13.19
N ASN A 22 1.00 18.97 12.13
CA ASN A 22 0.49 17.59 12.12
C ASN A 22 1.66 16.62 12.01
N VAL A 23 1.93 15.89 13.09
CA VAL A 23 3.18 15.12 13.23
C VAL A 23 3.23 13.96 12.24
N THR A 24 2.14 13.19 12.08
CA THR A 24 2.09 12.11 11.09
C THR A 24 2.22 12.66 9.66
N TRP A 25 1.59 13.79 9.36
CA TRP A 25 1.69 14.44 8.05
C TRP A 25 3.11 14.90 7.72
N LEU A 26 3.73 15.61 8.66
CA LEU A 26 5.11 16.07 8.54
C LEU A 26 6.08 14.90 8.40
N ALA A 27 5.86 13.84 9.16
CA ALA A 27 6.63 12.61 9.08
C ALA A 27 6.54 12.02 7.66
N LEU A 28 5.33 11.92 7.10
CA LEU A 28 5.11 11.42 5.75
C LEU A 28 5.65 12.34 4.64
N ASN A 29 5.75 13.65 4.88
CA ASN A 29 6.37 14.61 3.95
C ASN A 29 7.89 14.46 3.85
N GLN A 30 8.55 13.95 4.90
CA GLN A 30 9.99 13.72 4.90
C GLN A 30 10.39 12.43 4.17
N VAL A 31 9.41 11.61 3.81
CA VAL A 31 9.63 10.39 3.06
C VAL A 31 9.87 10.72 1.59
N GLY A 32 11.10 10.50 1.12
CA GLY A 32 11.40 10.52 -0.32
C GLY A 32 10.62 9.44 -1.06
N GLY A 33 10.20 9.71 -2.30
CA GLY A 33 9.56 8.71 -3.16
C GLY A 33 8.09 8.97 -3.52
N GLY A 34 7.52 10.12 -3.16
CA GLY A 34 6.25 10.60 -3.74
C GLY A 34 4.99 9.93 -3.20
N ILE A 35 4.84 9.87 -1.86
CA ILE A 35 3.55 9.52 -1.24
C ILE A 35 2.53 10.61 -1.59
N SER A 36 1.44 10.23 -2.26
CA SER A 36 0.33 11.11 -2.61
C SER A 36 -0.46 11.58 -1.39
N GLN A 37 -1.24 12.65 -1.55
CA GLN A 37 -2.06 13.19 -0.47
C GLN A 37 -3.03 12.14 0.10
N GLN A 38 -3.70 11.40 -0.78
CA GLN A 38 -4.67 10.37 -0.41
C GLN A 38 -4.04 9.23 0.38
N GLU A 39 -2.80 8.85 0.05
CA GLU A 39 -2.07 7.83 0.79
C GLU A 39 -1.70 8.34 2.19
N LYS A 40 -1.34 9.62 2.34
CA LYS A 40 -1.07 10.21 3.66
C LYS A 40 -2.31 10.28 4.52
N GLU A 41 -3.42 10.72 3.94
CA GLU A 41 -4.75 10.73 4.56
C GLU A 41 -5.16 9.33 5.01
N LEU A 42 -4.96 8.31 4.17
CA LEU A 42 -5.23 6.93 4.52
C LEU A 42 -4.36 6.44 5.68
N ILE A 43 -3.05 6.68 5.64
CA ILE A 43 -2.14 6.27 6.72
C ILE A 43 -2.53 6.93 8.04
N MET A 44 -2.80 8.23 7.99
CA MET A 44 -3.28 9.00 9.15
C MET A 44 -4.61 8.46 9.68
N SER A 45 -5.49 7.98 8.82
CA SER A 45 -6.75 7.33 9.19
C SER A 45 -6.53 5.97 9.87
N VAL A 46 -5.44 5.28 9.56
CA VAL A 46 -5.10 3.95 10.11
C VAL A 46 -4.33 4.04 11.44
N ILE A 47 -3.39 4.98 11.58
CA ILE A 47 -2.53 5.05 12.79
C ILE A 47 -2.83 6.25 13.69
N GLY A 48 -3.61 7.22 13.20
CA GLY A 48 -3.88 8.48 13.85
C GLY A 48 -2.81 9.55 13.60
N THR A 49 -3.02 10.71 14.19
CA THR A 49 -2.02 11.79 14.24
C THR A 49 -2.12 12.62 15.50
N VAL A 50 -1.07 13.40 15.78
CA VAL A 50 -1.08 14.46 16.77
C VAL A 50 -0.84 15.77 16.03
N ILE A 51 -1.58 16.80 16.41
CA ILE A 51 -1.39 18.15 15.89
C ILE A 51 -0.89 19.02 17.02
N LEU A 52 0.33 19.52 16.85
CA LEU A 52 1.03 20.33 17.82
C LEU A 52 0.91 21.80 17.44
N THR A 53 0.10 22.54 18.21
CA THR A 53 0.00 23.99 18.08
C THR A 53 0.95 24.68 19.05
N PRO A 54 1.61 25.78 18.64
CA PRO A 54 2.49 26.54 19.53
C PRO A 54 1.72 27.04 20.75
N PRO A 55 2.38 27.21 21.91
CA PRO A 55 1.77 27.80 23.08
C PRO A 55 1.22 29.20 22.79
N ALA A 56 0.07 29.51 23.39
CA ALA A 56 -0.53 30.84 23.30
C ALA A 56 0.39 31.92 23.91
N ASP A 57 1.08 31.62 25.02
CA ASP A 57 2.00 32.51 25.75
C ASP A 57 3.18 31.73 26.34
N ASP A 58 4.25 32.43 26.73
CA ASP A 58 5.50 31.84 27.27
C ASP A 58 5.32 31.08 28.62
N GLY A 59 4.15 31.18 29.25
CA GLY A 59 3.76 30.43 30.46
C GLY A 59 2.81 29.26 30.20
N SER A 60 2.33 29.09 28.97
CA SER A 60 1.44 27.99 28.58
C SER A 60 2.25 26.86 27.93
N GLY A 61 1.84 25.61 28.12
CA GLY A 61 2.36 24.48 27.36
C GLY A 61 1.85 24.49 25.91
N ALA A 62 2.47 23.71 25.04
CA ALA A 62 1.87 23.39 23.75
C ALA A 62 0.57 22.60 23.98
N THR A 63 -0.43 22.80 23.13
CA THR A 63 -1.71 22.09 23.23
C THR A 63 -1.77 21.00 22.17
N PRO A 64 -1.40 19.74 22.50
CA PRO A 64 -1.52 18.64 21.56
C PRO A 64 -2.99 18.32 21.30
N ARG A 65 -3.37 18.21 20.02
CA ARG A 65 -4.65 17.66 19.60
C ARG A 65 -4.42 16.28 19.02
N TYR A 66 -4.80 15.24 19.75
CA TYR A 66 -4.77 13.88 19.26
C TYR A 66 -5.99 13.61 18.37
N ALA A 67 -5.72 13.07 17.18
CA ALA A 67 -6.69 12.56 16.24
C ALA A 67 -6.49 11.04 16.18
N GLU A 68 -7.37 10.31 16.87
CA GLU A 68 -7.37 8.84 16.91
C GLU A 68 -7.63 8.23 15.51
N PRO A 69 -7.18 6.98 15.26
CA PRO A 69 -7.51 6.27 14.03
C PRO A 69 -9.02 6.23 13.76
N THR A 70 -9.41 6.51 12.53
CA THR A 70 -10.80 6.30 12.07
C THR A 70 -10.99 4.88 11.53
N ILE A 71 -9.92 4.27 11.01
CA ILE A 71 -9.93 2.90 10.50
C ILE A 71 -9.33 1.98 11.56
N VAL A 72 -10.21 1.40 12.39
CA VAL A 72 -9.84 0.44 13.45
C VAL A 72 -9.82 -1.02 12.96
N GLY A 73 -10.46 -1.29 11.82
CA GLY A 73 -10.50 -2.61 11.19
C GLY A 73 -10.21 -2.50 9.70
N LEU A 74 -9.15 -3.17 9.24
CA LEU A 74 -8.74 -3.10 7.84
C LEU A 74 -9.55 -4.02 6.92
N ARG A 75 -10.36 -4.93 7.48
CA ARG A 75 -11.06 -5.98 6.72
C ARG A 75 -11.95 -5.43 5.62
N ASP A 76 -12.69 -4.36 5.87
CA ASP A 76 -13.62 -3.82 4.88
C ASP A 76 -12.85 -3.16 3.72
N LEU A 77 -11.81 -2.40 4.03
CA LEU A 77 -10.91 -1.83 3.02
C LEU A 77 -10.16 -2.91 2.22
N LEU A 78 -9.74 -4.00 2.88
CA LEU A 78 -9.00 -5.07 2.23
C LEU A 78 -9.90 -5.95 1.36
N LEU A 79 -11.02 -6.41 1.91
CA LEU A 79 -11.85 -7.49 1.35
C LEU A 79 -13.17 -7.03 0.75
N GLY A 80 -13.60 -5.80 1.01
CA GLY A 80 -14.84 -5.26 0.45
C GLY A 80 -16.11 -5.73 1.17
N ARG A 81 -16.06 -5.96 2.48
CA ARG A 81 -17.21 -6.47 3.27
C ARG A 81 -18.12 -5.39 3.84
N GLY A 82 -17.74 -4.12 3.72
CA GLY A 82 -18.56 -2.98 4.13
C GLY A 82 -19.71 -2.69 3.15
N ALA A 83 -20.72 -1.96 3.63
CA ALA A 83 -21.76 -1.44 2.75
C ALA A 83 -21.25 -0.17 2.02
N SER A 84 -21.72 0.04 0.80
CA SER A 84 -21.59 1.32 0.09
C SER A 84 -22.76 1.48 -0.88
N ALA A 85 -23.17 2.72 -1.12
CA ALA A 85 -24.12 3.03 -2.19
C ALA A 85 -23.56 2.68 -3.58
N THR A 86 -22.24 2.68 -3.73
CA THR A 86 -21.57 2.25 -4.97
C THR A 86 -21.32 0.75 -4.91
N GLU A 87 -21.95 -0.02 -5.80
CA GLU A 87 -21.82 -1.48 -5.83
C GLU A 87 -20.34 -1.89 -5.92
N GLY A 88 -19.93 -2.79 -5.02
CA GLY A 88 -18.57 -3.33 -4.93
C GLY A 88 -17.53 -2.36 -4.33
N ASN A 89 -17.95 -1.20 -3.82
CA ASN A 89 -17.13 -0.34 -2.96
C ASN A 89 -17.50 -0.54 -1.48
N VAL A 90 -16.72 0.06 -0.59
CA VAL A 90 -16.99 0.13 0.85
C VAL A 90 -16.95 1.57 1.32
N ASP A 91 -17.89 1.95 2.17
CA ASP A 91 -17.84 3.24 2.84
C ASP A 91 -16.91 3.14 4.05
N ILE A 92 -15.87 3.97 4.05
CA ILE A 92 -14.90 4.06 5.16
C ILE A 92 -14.83 5.50 5.65
N GLU A 93 -14.65 5.66 6.96
CA GLU A 93 -14.37 6.97 7.55
C GLU A 93 -12.87 7.24 7.47
N VAL A 94 -12.49 8.30 6.76
CA VAL A 94 -11.10 8.74 6.62
C VAL A 94 -10.95 10.17 7.09
N TYR A 95 -9.72 10.55 7.43
CA TYR A 95 -9.35 11.94 7.51
C TYR A 95 -9.13 12.53 6.12
N VAL A 96 -9.75 13.67 5.85
CA VAL A 96 -9.47 14.52 4.68
C VAL A 96 -8.82 15.80 5.18
N CYS A 97 -7.70 16.17 4.58
CA CYS A 97 -6.98 17.37 4.94
C CYS A 97 -7.65 18.62 4.35
N ASP A 98 -7.62 19.71 5.11
CA ASP A 98 -8.05 21.04 4.66
C ASP A 98 -7.14 21.60 3.57
N GLU A 99 -5.85 21.29 3.64
CA GLU A 99 -4.83 21.69 2.66
C GLU A 99 -3.64 20.69 2.65
N PRO A 100 -2.85 20.63 1.56
CA PRO A 100 -1.88 19.55 1.35
C PRO A 100 -0.50 19.74 2.02
N ALA A 101 -0.16 20.92 2.51
CA ALA A 101 1.17 21.25 3.03
C ALA A 101 1.35 20.85 4.50
N GLU A 102 0.46 21.29 5.40
CA GLU A 102 0.58 21.13 6.86
C GLU A 102 -0.53 20.25 7.47
N CYS A 103 -1.71 20.17 6.83
CA CYS A 103 -2.90 19.42 7.26
C CYS A 103 -3.22 19.61 8.75
N LEU A 104 -3.47 20.86 9.17
CA LEU A 104 -3.67 21.19 10.59
C LEU A 104 -5.11 20.96 11.06
N ASN A 105 -6.08 20.90 10.15
CA ASN A 105 -7.49 20.73 10.49
C ASN A 105 -8.13 19.58 9.71
N PRO A 106 -7.61 18.33 9.80
CA PRO A 106 -8.23 17.20 9.16
C PRO A 106 -9.64 16.96 9.71
N THR A 107 -10.58 16.69 8.82
CA THR A 107 -11.97 16.38 9.13
C THR A 107 -12.26 14.92 8.81
N ARG A 108 -13.11 14.29 9.63
CA ARG A 108 -13.58 12.93 9.34
C ARG A 108 -14.64 13.01 8.25
N THR A 109 -14.43 12.23 7.19
CA THR A 109 -15.33 12.17 6.03
C THR A 109 -15.54 10.71 5.66
N THR A 110 -16.80 10.34 5.44
CA THR A 110 -17.11 9.04 4.84
C THR A 110 -16.84 9.09 3.34
N VAL A 111 -15.97 8.20 2.86
CA VAL A 111 -15.65 8.07 1.43
C VAL A 111 -15.99 6.66 0.95
N SER A 112 -16.54 6.58 -0.26
CA SER A 112 -16.73 5.30 -0.95
C SER A 112 -15.39 4.89 -1.58
N ALA A 113 -14.70 3.96 -0.92
CA ALA A 113 -13.41 3.45 -1.34
C ALA A 113 -13.54 2.15 -2.12
N LYS A 114 -12.67 1.98 -3.11
CA LYS A 114 -12.49 0.70 -3.82
C LYS A 114 -11.66 -0.23 -2.94
N PRO A 115 -12.18 -1.42 -2.56
CA PRO A 115 -11.42 -2.38 -1.78
C PRO A 115 -10.18 -2.89 -2.53
N PHE A 116 -9.16 -3.33 -1.81
CA PHE A 116 -7.94 -3.86 -2.41
C PHE A 116 -8.21 -5.06 -3.33
N THR A 117 -9.11 -5.97 -2.94
CA THR A 117 -9.51 -7.12 -3.77
C THR A 117 -10.05 -6.69 -5.13
N ARG A 118 -10.91 -5.67 -5.17
CA ARG A 118 -11.45 -5.12 -6.42
C ARG A 118 -10.41 -4.37 -7.23
N LEU A 119 -9.63 -3.49 -6.58
CA LEU A 119 -8.55 -2.74 -7.21
C LEU A 119 -7.57 -3.69 -7.92
N VAL A 120 -7.17 -4.75 -7.24
CA VAL A 120 -6.23 -5.74 -7.78
C VAL A 120 -6.88 -6.58 -8.87
N SER A 121 -8.13 -7.03 -8.72
CA SER A 121 -8.84 -7.76 -9.79
C SER A 121 -8.89 -6.97 -11.10
N GLU A 122 -9.29 -5.69 -11.04
CA GLU A 122 -9.35 -4.82 -12.22
C GLU A 122 -7.96 -4.59 -12.83
N ARG A 123 -6.93 -4.44 -11.99
CA ARG A 123 -5.55 -4.29 -12.45
C ARG A 123 -5.01 -5.58 -13.09
N LEU A 124 -5.25 -6.75 -12.51
CA LEU A 124 -4.84 -8.04 -13.06
C LEU A 124 -5.47 -8.29 -14.43
N ARG A 125 -6.76 -8.01 -14.59
CA ARG A 125 -7.48 -8.14 -15.87
C ARG A 125 -6.89 -7.23 -16.94
N ARG A 126 -6.72 -5.96 -16.62
CA ARG A 126 -6.11 -4.99 -17.55
C ARG A 126 -4.67 -5.35 -17.92
N MET A 127 -3.88 -5.84 -16.97
CA MET A 127 -2.54 -6.35 -17.25
C MET A 127 -2.55 -7.58 -18.15
N SER A 128 -3.50 -8.50 -17.91
CA SER A 128 -3.74 -9.68 -18.77
C SER A 128 -4.07 -9.27 -20.20
N ASP A 129 -4.98 -8.31 -20.38
CA ASP A 129 -5.38 -7.81 -21.69
C ASP A 129 -4.20 -7.16 -22.43
N ASN A 130 -3.40 -6.38 -21.73
CA ASN A 130 -2.18 -5.79 -22.28
C ASN A 130 -1.18 -6.88 -22.72
N ILE A 131 -1.01 -7.96 -21.95
CA ILE A 131 -0.15 -9.09 -22.34
C ILE A 131 -0.71 -9.79 -23.58
N ALA A 132 -2.00 -10.12 -23.60
CA ALA A 132 -2.66 -10.80 -24.71
C ALA A 132 -2.59 -9.99 -26.01
N THR A 133 -2.76 -8.68 -25.93
CA THR A 133 -2.73 -7.75 -27.07
C THR A 133 -1.33 -7.22 -27.41
N ARG A 134 -0.31 -7.59 -26.63
CA ARG A 134 1.08 -7.07 -26.76
C ARG A 134 1.15 -5.54 -26.60
N SER A 135 0.30 -4.99 -25.75
CA SER A 135 0.28 -3.56 -25.39
C SER A 135 1.19 -3.28 -24.18
N PRO A 136 1.77 -2.07 -24.08
CA PRO A 136 2.61 -1.70 -22.94
C PRO A 136 1.82 -1.62 -21.63
N GLN A 137 2.47 -1.97 -20.51
CA GLN A 137 1.90 -1.79 -19.17
C GLN A 137 2.05 -0.33 -18.72
N SER A 138 1.10 0.15 -17.90
CA SER A 138 1.22 1.49 -17.34
C SER A 138 2.29 1.52 -16.23
N PRO A 139 2.93 2.68 -15.94
CA PRO A 139 3.87 2.81 -14.84
C PRO A 139 3.30 2.36 -13.48
N ALA A 140 1.99 2.58 -13.25
CA ALA A 140 1.32 2.16 -12.03
C ALA A 140 1.20 0.63 -11.90
N ASP A 141 1.09 -0.10 -13.01
CA ASP A 141 1.05 -1.58 -12.97
C ASP A 141 2.42 -2.19 -12.80
N ILE A 142 3.43 -1.56 -13.41
CA ILE A 142 4.82 -1.93 -13.19
C ILE A 142 5.16 -1.73 -11.70
N GLY A 143 4.75 -0.59 -11.14
CA GLY A 143 4.87 -0.32 -9.71
C GLY A 143 4.12 -1.32 -8.84
N PHE A 144 2.91 -1.74 -9.25
CA PHE A 144 2.16 -2.79 -8.57
C PHE A 144 2.92 -4.12 -8.54
N VAL A 145 3.41 -4.61 -9.68
CA VAL A 145 4.18 -5.88 -9.75
C VAL A 145 5.45 -5.80 -8.89
N ASN A 146 6.15 -4.67 -8.90
CA ASN A 146 7.36 -4.46 -8.10
C ASN A 146 7.07 -4.39 -6.59
N ASN A 147 5.81 -4.20 -6.21
CA ASN A 147 5.34 -4.10 -4.82
C ASN A 147 4.47 -5.30 -4.41
N THR A 148 4.48 -6.37 -5.21
CA THR A 148 3.90 -7.67 -4.87
C THR A 148 5.01 -8.70 -4.77
N THR A 149 4.95 -9.56 -3.77
CA THR A 149 5.85 -10.70 -3.62
C THR A 149 5.45 -11.87 -4.53
N GLU A 150 4.17 -11.95 -4.90
CA GLU A 150 3.66 -12.96 -5.82
C GLU A 150 4.15 -12.73 -7.25
N PRO A 151 4.43 -13.79 -8.04
CA PRO A 151 4.95 -13.69 -9.40
C PRO A 151 3.86 -13.31 -10.41
N VAL A 152 3.16 -12.20 -10.18
CA VAL A 152 1.95 -11.76 -10.91
C VAL A 152 2.17 -11.70 -12.41
N TYR A 153 3.23 -11.02 -12.85
CA TYR A 153 3.49 -10.85 -14.29
C TYR A 153 3.76 -12.20 -14.98
N LYS A 154 4.52 -13.08 -14.32
CA LYS A 154 4.79 -14.43 -14.81
C LYS A 154 3.50 -15.25 -14.89
N MET A 155 2.66 -15.20 -13.84
CA MET A 155 1.37 -15.86 -13.82
C MET A 155 0.53 -15.46 -15.04
N LEU A 156 0.33 -14.16 -15.24
CA LEU A 156 -0.47 -13.65 -16.36
C LEU A 156 0.16 -13.99 -17.71
N SER A 157 1.49 -13.96 -17.84
CA SER A 157 2.19 -14.31 -19.08
C SER A 157 1.97 -15.77 -19.47
N VAL A 158 2.10 -16.70 -18.52
CA VAL A 158 1.83 -18.13 -18.73
C VAL A 158 0.36 -18.35 -19.07
N ALA A 159 -0.55 -17.67 -18.36
CA ALA A 159 -1.99 -17.83 -18.56
C ALA A 159 -2.47 -17.34 -19.94
N ASN A 160 -1.81 -16.33 -20.51
CA ASN A 160 -2.11 -15.79 -21.83
C ASN A 160 -1.30 -16.45 -22.95
N ALA A 161 -0.52 -17.50 -22.66
CA ALA A 161 0.28 -18.19 -23.67
C ALA A 161 -0.58 -18.87 -24.75
N VAL A 162 -1.82 -19.24 -24.42
CA VAL A 162 -2.82 -19.77 -25.36
C VAL A 162 -3.88 -18.70 -25.60
N PRO A 163 -3.88 -18.04 -26.77
CA PRO A 163 -4.89 -17.03 -27.11
C PRO A 163 -6.31 -17.59 -27.02
N GLY A 164 -7.22 -16.84 -26.40
CA GLY A 164 -8.63 -17.21 -26.27
C GLY A 164 -8.95 -18.24 -25.18
N SER A 165 -7.96 -18.69 -24.39
CA SER A 165 -8.23 -19.56 -23.23
C SER A 165 -8.77 -18.77 -22.03
N SER A 166 -9.64 -19.39 -21.22
CA SER A 166 -10.13 -18.82 -19.95
C SER A 166 -9.15 -18.98 -18.78
N THR A 167 -7.91 -19.41 -19.06
CA THR A 167 -6.89 -19.71 -18.06
C THR A 167 -6.53 -18.47 -17.23
N ALA A 168 -6.33 -17.32 -17.90
CA ALA A 168 -6.02 -16.06 -17.23
C ALA A 168 -7.12 -15.67 -16.25
N GLU A 169 -8.37 -15.70 -16.69
CA GLU A 169 -9.53 -15.40 -15.85
C GLU A 169 -9.62 -16.33 -14.63
N THR A 170 -9.42 -17.64 -14.84
CA THR A 170 -9.46 -18.63 -13.77
C THR A 170 -8.39 -18.38 -12.71
N LEU A 171 -7.16 -18.08 -13.14
CA LEU A 171 -6.06 -17.78 -12.22
C LEU A 171 -6.28 -16.44 -11.49
N ILE A 172 -6.80 -15.42 -12.18
CA ILE A 172 -7.14 -14.14 -11.55
C ILE A 172 -8.18 -14.38 -10.46
N GLU A 173 -9.28 -15.07 -10.74
CA GLU A 173 -10.33 -15.32 -9.75
C GLU A 173 -9.84 -16.18 -8.58
N THR A 174 -8.93 -17.12 -8.84
CA THR A 174 -8.35 -17.99 -7.80
C THR A 174 -7.39 -17.22 -6.88
N TYR A 175 -6.56 -16.35 -7.44
CA TYR A 175 -5.43 -15.75 -6.72
C TYR A 175 -5.62 -14.25 -6.38
N LYS A 176 -6.67 -13.58 -6.88
CA LYS A 176 -6.88 -12.14 -6.66
C LYS A 176 -6.90 -11.74 -5.18
N ASP A 177 -7.51 -12.54 -4.30
CA ASP A 177 -7.60 -12.22 -2.87
C ASP A 177 -6.22 -12.27 -2.20
N VAL A 178 -5.42 -13.29 -2.54
CA VAL A 178 -4.04 -13.48 -2.05
C VAL A 178 -3.15 -12.34 -2.53
N ILE A 179 -3.18 -12.05 -3.83
CA ILE A 179 -2.38 -10.97 -4.43
C ILE A 179 -2.81 -9.61 -3.86
N ALA A 180 -4.11 -9.39 -3.65
CA ALA A 180 -4.64 -8.16 -3.09
C ALA A 180 -4.13 -7.91 -1.66
N LEU A 181 -4.16 -8.94 -0.82
CA LEU A 181 -3.68 -8.83 0.55
C LEU A 181 -2.16 -8.72 0.65
N ASP A 182 -1.42 -9.42 -0.21
CA ASP A 182 0.03 -9.26 -0.31
C ASP A 182 0.42 -7.84 -0.73
N TYR A 183 -0.26 -7.30 -1.75
CA TYR A 183 -0.07 -5.93 -2.19
C TYR A 183 -0.43 -4.92 -1.10
N ALA A 184 -1.60 -5.09 -0.47
CA ALA A 184 -2.05 -4.21 0.61
C ALA A 184 -1.10 -4.23 1.81
N GLU A 185 -0.64 -5.41 2.21
CA GLU A 185 0.32 -5.57 3.30
C GLU A 185 1.64 -4.89 2.97
N THR A 186 2.19 -5.13 1.77
CA THR A 186 3.46 -4.49 1.34
C THR A 186 3.32 -2.97 1.31
N PHE A 187 2.23 -2.47 0.73
CA PHE A 187 1.94 -1.05 0.60
C PHE A 187 1.77 -0.38 1.98
N LEU A 188 0.83 -0.87 2.80
CA LEU A 188 0.50 -0.29 4.10
C LEU A 188 1.66 -0.45 5.08
N ASN A 189 2.37 -1.59 5.11
CA ASN A 189 3.50 -1.76 6.01
C ASN A 189 4.67 -0.84 5.65
N ARG A 190 4.94 -0.63 4.37
CA ARG A 190 5.94 0.34 3.94
C ARG A 190 5.56 1.74 4.41
N ALA A 191 4.34 2.15 4.11
CA ALA A 191 3.79 3.43 4.49
C ALA A 191 3.81 3.67 6.03
N ILE A 192 3.37 2.70 6.82
CA ILE A 192 3.39 2.75 8.29
C ILE A 192 4.82 2.81 8.81
N ARG A 193 5.75 2.00 8.29
CA ARG A 193 7.17 2.03 8.70
C ARG A 193 7.81 3.37 8.39
N GLN A 194 7.50 3.93 7.22
CA GLN A 194 7.96 5.26 6.82
C GLN A 194 7.43 6.35 7.76
N ALA A 195 6.13 6.31 8.09
CA ALA A 195 5.53 7.20 9.08
C ALA A 195 6.24 7.07 10.44
N LEU A 196 6.38 5.86 10.98
CA LEU A 196 7.04 5.62 12.27
C LEU A 196 8.51 6.07 12.29
N SER A 197 9.25 5.83 11.21
CA SER A 197 10.63 6.26 11.07
C SER A 197 10.73 7.78 11.14
N ALA A 198 9.90 8.50 10.39
CA ALA A 198 9.94 9.96 10.37
C ALA A 198 9.36 10.57 11.67
N LEU A 199 8.36 9.94 12.31
CA LEU A 199 7.88 10.30 13.65
C LEU A 199 9.02 10.25 14.69
N SER A 200 9.88 9.22 14.63
CA SER A 200 11.04 9.09 15.54
C SER A 200 12.10 10.17 15.35
N GLN A 201 12.17 10.77 14.15
CA GLN A 201 13.13 11.82 13.83
C GLN A 201 12.61 13.22 14.17
N ALA A 202 11.31 13.46 13.99
CA ALA A 202 10.68 14.75 14.23
C ALA A 202 10.70 15.12 15.73
N LEU A 203 10.35 14.21 16.63
CA LEU A 203 10.04 14.56 18.03
C LEU A 203 11.14 14.13 18.98
N LYS A 204 12.00 15.07 19.38
CA LYS A 204 13.14 14.79 20.27
C LYS A 204 13.03 15.30 21.72
N ARG A 205 11.98 16.00 22.18
CA ARG A 205 12.22 16.91 23.33
C ARG A 205 11.17 17.09 24.46
N THR A 206 9.95 16.52 24.48
CA THR A 206 9.07 16.65 25.67
C THR A 206 8.29 15.39 26.07
N GLY A 207 7.94 15.25 27.36
CA GLY A 207 7.29 14.04 27.92
C GLY A 207 5.79 13.88 27.61
N ILE A 208 5.05 14.98 27.39
CA ILE A 208 3.61 14.91 27.02
C ILE A 208 3.44 14.42 25.57
N GLU A 209 4.36 14.81 24.69
CA GLU A 209 4.39 14.32 23.29
C GLU A 209 4.66 12.80 23.23
N GLN A 210 5.36 12.26 24.23
CA GLN A 210 5.73 10.84 24.26
C GLN A 210 4.52 9.91 24.34
N GLN A 211 3.51 10.23 25.18
CA GLN A 211 2.34 9.38 25.36
C GLN A 211 1.54 9.22 24.06
N TYR A 212 1.37 10.30 23.30
CA TYR A 212 0.65 10.23 22.03
C TYR A 212 1.43 9.51 20.94
N ILE A 213 2.76 9.58 20.97
CA ILE A 213 3.61 8.81 20.07
C ILE A 213 3.55 7.33 20.38
N ASP A 214 3.51 6.98 21.66
CA ASP A 214 3.33 5.59 22.07
C ASP A 214 1.95 5.09 21.62
N ALA A 215 0.89 5.90 21.72
CA ALA A 215 -0.43 5.57 21.16
C ALA A 215 -0.39 5.36 19.62
N ILE A 216 0.27 6.25 18.85
CA ILE A 216 0.41 6.07 17.39
C ILE A 216 1.20 4.79 17.07
N ARG A 217 2.25 4.48 17.85
CA ARG A 217 3.04 3.25 17.68
C ARG A 217 2.20 2.01 17.97
N GLU A 218 1.40 2.01 19.03
CA GLU A 218 0.49 0.92 19.37
C GLU A 218 -0.54 0.69 18.25
N ASN A 219 -1.15 1.77 17.74
CA ASN A 219 -2.09 1.69 16.62
C ASN A 219 -1.41 1.15 15.35
N ALA A 220 -0.20 1.60 15.05
CA ALA A 220 0.58 1.11 13.91
C ALA A 220 0.90 -0.39 14.05
N GLN A 221 1.31 -0.84 15.24
CA GLN A 221 1.56 -2.26 15.51
C GLN A 221 0.28 -3.10 15.41
N GLU A 222 -0.84 -2.58 15.88
CA GLU A 222 -2.15 -3.23 15.73
C GLU A 222 -2.55 -3.37 14.25
N ALA A 223 -2.44 -2.30 13.46
CA ALA A 223 -2.69 -2.33 12.03
C ALA A 223 -1.81 -3.37 11.32
N GLN A 224 -0.52 -3.44 11.66
CA GLN A 224 0.41 -4.45 11.12
C GLN A 224 0.00 -5.88 11.49
N ARG A 225 -0.44 -6.11 12.73
CA ARG A 225 -0.94 -7.42 13.17
C ARG A 225 -2.21 -7.83 12.43
N GLN A 226 -3.15 -6.91 12.25
CA GLN A 226 -4.37 -7.16 11.48
C GLN A 226 -4.06 -7.50 10.02
N LEU A 227 -3.16 -6.74 9.37
CA LEU A 227 -2.74 -7.03 7.99
C LEU A 227 -2.15 -8.43 7.85
N LEU A 228 -1.26 -8.81 8.78
CA LEU A 228 -0.64 -10.12 8.76
C LEU A 228 -1.68 -11.24 8.99
N ALA A 229 -2.63 -11.04 9.91
CA ALA A 229 -3.69 -12.00 10.18
C ALA A 229 -4.61 -12.22 8.97
N GLU A 230 -5.06 -11.15 8.30
CA GLU A 230 -5.88 -11.28 7.09
C GLU A 230 -5.10 -11.91 5.93
N LYS A 231 -3.82 -11.55 5.76
CA LYS A 231 -2.93 -12.20 4.77
C LYS A 231 -2.82 -13.71 5.02
N GLN A 232 -2.52 -14.13 6.25
CA GLN A 232 -2.45 -15.55 6.60
C GLN A 232 -3.77 -16.29 6.36
N ALA A 233 -4.90 -15.66 6.71
CA ALA A 233 -6.23 -16.24 6.49
C ALA A 233 -6.54 -16.49 5.01
N ALA A 234 -6.19 -15.55 4.11
CA ALA A 234 -6.39 -15.75 2.68
C ALA A 234 -5.44 -16.79 2.09
N TYR A 235 -4.19 -16.82 2.53
CA TYR A 235 -3.21 -17.80 2.08
C TYR A 235 -3.61 -19.23 2.48
N ALA A 236 -4.24 -19.40 3.65
CA ALA A 236 -4.80 -20.68 4.08
C ALA A 236 -5.95 -21.15 3.16
N LYS A 237 -6.76 -20.23 2.64
CA LYS A 237 -7.91 -20.54 1.76
C LYS A 237 -7.48 -21.08 0.39
N VAL A 238 -6.37 -20.62 -0.16
CA VAL A 238 -5.89 -20.97 -1.53
C VAL A 238 -4.98 -22.20 -1.53
N ARG A 239 -4.92 -22.97 -0.43
CA ARG A 239 -4.04 -24.14 -0.24
C ARG A 239 -2.54 -23.80 -0.42
N SER A 240 -2.02 -22.84 0.36
CA SER A 240 -0.58 -22.47 0.42
C SER A 240 0.00 -21.88 -0.88
N VAL A 241 0.87 -20.87 -0.80
CA VAL A 241 1.62 -20.24 -1.93
C VAL A 241 2.27 -21.25 -2.88
N SER A 242 2.67 -22.40 -2.33
CA SER A 242 3.23 -23.50 -3.10
C SER A 242 2.31 -23.97 -4.22
N SER A 243 0.98 -23.89 -4.04
CA SER A 243 0.02 -24.28 -5.08
C SER A 243 0.13 -23.39 -6.32
N MET A 244 0.25 -22.07 -6.16
CA MET A 244 0.39 -21.14 -7.28
C MET A 244 1.62 -21.45 -8.13
N THR A 245 2.77 -21.66 -7.50
CA THR A 245 4.00 -21.98 -8.23
C THR A 245 3.92 -23.36 -8.88
N GLN A 246 3.33 -24.35 -8.20
CA GLN A 246 3.14 -25.70 -8.74
C GLN A 246 2.15 -25.71 -9.92
N ASP A 247 1.08 -24.94 -9.83
CA ASP A 247 0.09 -24.74 -10.89
C ASP A 247 0.77 -24.09 -12.10
N LEU A 248 1.57 -23.04 -11.89
CA LEU A 248 2.34 -22.41 -12.94
C LEU A 248 3.34 -23.36 -13.60
N GLN A 249 4.10 -24.14 -12.82
CA GLN A 249 5.01 -25.15 -13.36
C GLN A 249 4.26 -26.25 -14.13
N THR A 250 3.04 -26.59 -13.71
CA THR A 250 2.21 -27.58 -14.39
C THR A 250 1.65 -27.03 -15.68
N LEU A 251 1.15 -25.80 -15.69
CA LEU A 251 0.72 -25.09 -16.88
C LEU A 251 1.86 -24.91 -17.87
N GLU A 252 3.05 -24.49 -17.41
CA GLU A 252 4.24 -24.41 -18.25
C GLU A 252 4.56 -25.78 -18.88
N ARG A 253 4.62 -26.85 -18.10
CA ARG A 253 4.89 -28.20 -18.63
C ARG A 253 3.82 -28.66 -19.63
N GLN A 254 2.55 -28.33 -19.39
CA GLN A 254 1.46 -28.65 -20.31
C GLN A 254 1.60 -27.87 -21.62
N LEU A 255 1.89 -26.57 -21.56
CA LEU A 255 2.19 -25.73 -22.72
C LEU A 255 3.36 -26.27 -23.52
N TRP A 256 4.46 -26.62 -22.84
CA TRP A 256 5.60 -27.25 -23.48
C TRP A 256 5.23 -28.60 -24.08
N SER A 257 4.43 -29.42 -23.42
CA SER A 257 4.02 -30.73 -23.96
C SER A 257 3.17 -30.59 -25.23
N SER A 258 2.27 -29.61 -25.29
CA SER A 258 1.35 -29.39 -26.40
C SER A 258 1.94 -28.62 -27.59
N MET A 259 3.13 -28.01 -27.44
CA MET A 259 3.81 -27.35 -28.55
C MET A 259 4.20 -28.35 -29.66
N PRO A 260 3.92 -28.03 -30.94
CA PRO A 260 4.40 -28.80 -32.09
C PRO A 260 5.92 -28.93 -32.08
N ALA A 261 6.44 -30.06 -32.55
CA ALA A 261 7.88 -30.35 -32.57
C ALA A 261 8.70 -29.27 -33.32
N SER A 262 8.13 -28.66 -34.35
CA SER A 262 8.74 -27.57 -35.11
C SER A 262 8.95 -26.30 -34.26
N VAL A 263 7.99 -25.92 -33.42
CA VAL A 263 8.10 -24.75 -32.54
C VAL A 263 9.13 -24.99 -31.43
N LYS A 264 9.15 -26.19 -30.86
CA LYS A 264 10.19 -26.61 -29.90
C LYS A 264 11.58 -26.47 -30.49
N SER A 265 11.79 -27.00 -31.71
CA SER A 265 13.09 -26.91 -32.38
C SER A 265 13.54 -25.48 -32.69
N MET A 266 12.61 -24.55 -32.96
CA MET A 266 12.92 -23.13 -33.18
C MET A 266 13.29 -22.41 -31.86
N LEU A 267 12.62 -22.74 -30.76
CA LEU A 267 12.94 -22.19 -29.43
C LEU A 267 14.29 -22.73 -28.91
N ASP A 268 14.57 -24.02 -29.11
CA ASP A 268 15.87 -24.63 -28.78
C ASP A 268 17.00 -24.03 -29.63
N PHE A 269 16.74 -23.79 -30.92
CA PHE A 269 17.68 -23.11 -31.80
C PHE A 269 17.93 -21.67 -31.36
N SER A 270 16.88 -20.90 -31.02
CA SER A 270 17.00 -19.54 -30.51
C SER A 270 17.81 -19.48 -29.20
N ALA A 271 17.51 -20.35 -28.24
CA ALA A 271 18.24 -20.45 -26.97
C ALA A 271 19.71 -20.84 -27.17
N SER A 272 20.01 -21.73 -28.11
CA SER A 272 21.39 -22.12 -28.43
C SER A 272 22.18 -21.04 -29.21
N SER A 273 21.49 -20.23 -30.02
CA SER A 273 22.10 -19.15 -30.80
C SER A 273 22.48 -17.93 -29.96
N GLY A 274 21.80 -17.70 -28.83
CA GLY A 274 22.15 -16.64 -27.87
C GLY A 274 23.43 -16.92 -27.07
N ALA A 275 23.88 -18.19 -26.99
CA ALA A 275 25.10 -18.58 -26.27
C ALA A 275 26.37 -18.60 -27.13
N ARG A 276 26.29 -18.23 -28.42
CA ARG A 276 27.43 -18.23 -29.37
C ARG A 276 27.75 -16.87 -29.99
N GLY A 277 27.16 -15.79 -29.48
CA GLY A 277 27.50 -14.42 -29.87
C GLY A 277 28.21 -13.69 -28.73
N SER A 278 29.51 -13.93 -28.57
CA SER A 278 30.45 -13.10 -27.79
C SER A 278 31.73 -12.99 -28.58
#